data_AF-A0A9R0ZV51-F1
#
_entry.id   AF-A0A9R0ZV51-F1
#
_cell.length_a   1.000
_cell.length_b   1.000
_cell.length_c   1.000
_cell.angle_alpha   90.00
_cell.angle_beta   90.00
_cell.angle_gamma   90.00
#
_symmetry.space_group_name_H-M   'P 1'
#
loop_
_entity.id
_entity.type
_entity.pdbx_description
1 polymer ?
#
loop_
_entity_poly.entity_id
_entity_poly.type
_entity_poly.pdbx_seq_one_letter_code
_entity_poly.pdbx_strand_id
1 'polypeptide(L)'
;MESQTIRHMIEDDCADNGIPLPNVDSKILFKIIEYCKKHVQASPKPADSGAAADANSSTSTAAPASAEDLKSFDAEFVKVDQATLFDLILY
;
A
#
# COMPACT_ATOMS: atom_id res chain seq x y z
N MET A 1 4.00 -5.34 1.91
CA MET A 1 2.61 -5.82 1.77
C MET A 1 1.81 -5.08 2.81
N GLU A 2 0.81 -4.31 2.39
CA GLU A 2 0.22 -3.27 3.24
C GLU A 2 -0.82 -3.81 4.23
N SER A 3 -1.67 -4.75 3.81
CA SER A 3 -2.64 -5.38 4.70
C SER A 3 -2.02 -6.55 5.45
N GLN A 4 -1.84 -6.41 6.77
CA GLN A 4 -1.34 -7.49 7.62
C GLN A 4 -2.35 -8.64 7.73
N THR A 5 -3.66 -8.35 7.74
CA THR A 5 -4.68 -9.41 7.77
C THR A 5 -4.60 -10.31 6.55
N ILE A 6 -4.52 -9.72 5.34
CA ILE A 6 -4.37 -10.49 4.09
C ILE A 6 -3.04 -11.25 4.10
N ARG A 7 -1.97 -10.63 4.59
CA ARG A 7 -0.66 -11.29 4.72
C ARG A 7 -0.75 -12.58 5.54
N HIS A 8 -1.34 -12.52 6.74
CA HIS A 8 -1.51 -13.71 7.57
C HIS A 8 -2.38 -14.77 6.90
N MET A 9 -3.45 -14.38 6.21
CA MET A 9 -4.28 -15.33 5.44
C MET A 9 -3.51 -16.10 4.36
N ILE A 10 -2.49 -15.47 3.76
CA ILE A 10 -1.60 -16.13 2.80
C ILE A 10 -0.56 -17.00 3.51
N GLU A 11 0.06 -16.49 4.59
CA GLU A 11 1.08 -17.23 5.35
C GLU A 11 0.50 -18.49 6.02
N ASP A 12 -0.78 -18.46 6.40
CA ASP A 12 -1.52 -19.59 6.98
C ASP A 12 -2.12 -20.54 5.91
N ASP A 13 -1.78 -20.37 4.62
CA ASP A 13 -2.26 -21.19 3.49
C ASP A 13 -3.80 -21.25 3.35
N CYS A 14 -4.48 -20.19 3.81
CA CYS A 14 -5.95 -20.08 3.82
C CYS A 14 -6.50 -19.29 2.62
N ALA A 15 -5.68 -19.01 1.61
CA ALA A 15 -6.02 -18.10 0.50
C ALA A 15 -6.36 -18.81 -0.83
N ASP A 16 -6.30 -20.14 -0.89
CA ASP A 16 -6.46 -20.93 -2.14
C ASP A 16 -7.76 -20.69 -2.90
N ASN A 17 -8.86 -20.45 -2.18
CA ASN A 17 -10.18 -20.19 -2.76
C ASN A 17 -10.53 -18.69 -2.81
N GLY A 18 -9.52 -17.83 -2.61
CA GLY A 18 -9.70 -16.40 -2.40
C GLY A 18 -10.06 -16.07 -0.94
N ILE A 19 -9.77 -14.82 -0.56
CA ILE A 19 -10.03 -14.31 0.79
C ILE A 19 -11.41 -13.62 0.80
N PRO A 20 -12.39 -14.14 1.54
CA PRO A 20 -13.72 -13.54 1.58
C PRO A 20 -13.71 -12.22 2.37
N LEU A 21 -14.26 -11.16 1.77
CA LEU A 21 -14.45 -9.85 2.38
C LEU A 21 -15.93 -9.49 2.40
N PRO A 22 -16.75 -10.09 3.30
CA PRO A 22 -18.21 -9.99 3.23
C PRO A 22 -18.76 -8.58 3.52
N ASN A 23 -17.99 -7.75 4.22
CA ASN A 23 -18.43 -6.41 4.65
C ASN A 23 -17.81 -5.28 3.82
N VAL A 24 -17.08 -5.60 2.76
CA VAL A 24 -16.39 -4.60 1.93
C VAL A 24 -17.06 -4.55 0.57
N ASP A 25 -17.68 -3.41 0.25
CA ASP A 25 -18.22 -3.19 -1.08
C ASP A 25 -17.10 -3.11 -2.14
N SER A 26 -17.43 -3.48 -3.38
CA SER A 26 -16.47 -3.47 -4.49
C SER A 26 -15.84 -2.10 -4.72
N LYS A 27 -16.61 -1.01 -4.54
CA LYS A 27 -16.10 0.36 -4.67
C LYS A 27 -15.09 0.71 -3.59
N ILE A 28 -15.32 0.24 -2.36
CA ILE A 28 -14.42 0.47 -1.22
C ILE A 28 -13.15 -0.35 -1.40
N LEU A 29 -13.27 -1.63 -1.76
CA LEU A 29 -12.14 -2.49 -2.03
C LEU A 29 -11.24 -1.92 -3.15
N PHE A 30 -11.84 -1.37 -4.20
CA PHE A 30 -11.09 -0.70 -5.28
C PHE A 30 -10.23 0.44 -4.74
N LYS A 31 -10.80 1.31 -3.89
CA LYS A 31 -10.07 2.41 -3.25
C LYS A 31 -8.95 1.91 -2.33
N ILE A 32 -9.20 0.88 -1.53
CA ILE A 32 -8.19 0.26 -0.66
C ILE A 32 -7.01 -0.26 -1.49
N ILE A 33 -7.29 -0.96 -2.60
CA ILE A 33 -6.25 -1.49 -3.50
C ILE A 33 -5.42 -0.35 -4.12
N GLU A 34 -6.07 0.73 -4.57
CA GLU A 34 -5.38 1.91 -5.11
C GLU A 34 -4.45 2.52 -4.08
N TYR A 35 -4.94 2.72 -2.85
CA TYR A 35 -4.17 3.25 -1.72
C TYR A 35 -2.94 2.38 -1.44
N CYS A 36 -3.11 1.06 -1.31
CA CYS A 36 -2.01 0.14 -1.06
C CYS A 36 -0.95 0.19 -2.17
N LYS A 37 -1.37 0.24 -3.45
CA LYS A 37 -0.43 0.31 -4.59
C LYS A 37 0.40 1.59 -4.55
N LYS A 38 -0.22 2.74 -4.25
CA LYS A 38 0.49 4.02 -4.17
C LYS A 38 1.56 4.00 -3.06
N HIS A 39 1.24 3.39 -1.91
CA HIS A 39 2.12 3.36 -0.75
C HIS A 39 3.27 2.35 -0.87
N VAL A 40 3.05 1.22 -1.54
CA VAL A 40 4.14 0.27 -1.88
C VAL A 40 5.16 0.91 -2.83
N GLN A 41 4.69 1.67 -3.82
CA GLN A 41 5.56 2.28 -4.83
C GLN A 41 6.38 3.44 -4.28
N ALA A 42 5.84 4.15 -3.29
CA ALA A 42 6.50 5.30 -2.67
C ALA A 42 7.40 4.93 -1.48
N SER A 43 7.25 3.71 -0.94
CA SER A 43 8.15 3.20 0.10
C SER A 43 9.56 2.98 -0.47
N PRO A 44 10.62 3.47 0.19
CA PRO A 44 11.98 3.17 -0.24
C PRO A 44 12.19 1.65 -0.22
N LYS A 45 12.61 1.08 -1.35
CA LYS A 45 12.99 -0.34 -1.39
C LYS A 45 14.09 -0.56 -0.34
N PRO A 46 13.96 -1.55 0.56
CA PRO A 46 15.10 -1.94 1.36
C PRO A 46 16.22 -2.36 0.40
N ALA A 47 17.40 -1.78 0.60
CA ALA A 47 18.61 -2.25 -0.07
C ALA A 47 18.74 -3.75 0.25
N ASP A 48 18.81 -4.54 -0.80
CA ASP A 48 18.98 -5.98 -0.78
C ASP A 48 20.05 -6.40 0.25
N SER A 49 19.64 -7.13 1.28
CA SER A 49 20.56 -7.82 2.17
C SER A 49 21.02 -9.10 1.47
N GLY A 50 22.02 -9.00 0.58
CA GLY A 50 22.41 -10.15 -0.23
C GLY A 50 23.57 -10.03 -1.22
N ALA A 51 24.69 -9.39 -0.85
CA ALA A 51 26.06 -9.57 -1.41
C ALA A 51 26.33 -9.33 -2.92
N ALA A 52 27.04 -8.23 -3.22
CA ALA A 52 28.41 -8.19 -3.77
C ALA A 52 28.62 -6.90 -4.57
N ALA A 53 29.77 -6.26 -4.36
CA ALA A 53 30.15 -4.97 -4.92
C ALA A 53 30.24 -4.99 -6.46
N ASP A 54 29.64 -3.98 -7.09
CA ASP A 54 30.26 -3.29 -8.22
C ASP A 54 29.82 -1.81 -8.20
N ALA A 55 30.80 -0.94 -8.43
CA ALA A 55 30.71 0.48 -8.26
C ALA A 55 30.30 1.13 -9.57
N ASN A 56 29.04 1.57 -9.70
CA ASN A 56 28.78 2.85 -10.37
C ASN A 56 27.36 3.38 -10.15
N SER A 57 27.33 4.70 -9.99
CA SER A 57 26.20 5.58 -10.24
C SER A 57 25.22 5.87 -9.09
N SER A 58 25.66 6.87 -8.33
CA SER A 58 24.94 8.14 -8.18
C SER A 58 23.69 8.15 -7.31
N THR A 59 23.91 8.62 -6.08
CA THR A 59 23.11 9.66 -5.42
C THR A 59 21.60 9.45 -5.45
N SER A 60 21.09 8.64 -4.52
CA SER A 60 19.67 8.61 -4.19
C SER A 60 19.28 9.84 -3.34
N THR A 61 19.16 11.00 -3.96
CA THR A 61 18.57 12.23 -3.38
C THR A 61 17.05 12.31 -3.65
N ALA A 62 16.33 11.19 -3.65
CA ALA A 62 14.89 11.12 -4.00
C ALA A 62 13.92 11.10 -2.79
N ALA A 63 14.42 11.21 -1.56
CA ALA A 63 13.62 11.04 -0.34
C ALA A 63 12.54 12.11 -0.04
N PRO A 64 12.70 13.41 -0.37
CA PRO A 64 11.69 14.42 0.01
C PRO A 64 10.52 14.52 -0.97
N ALA A 65 10.73 14.27 -2.26
CA ALA A 65 9.69 14.40 -3.28
C ALA A 65 8.60 13.32 -3.13
N SER A 66 8.99 12.07 -2.89
CA SER A 66 8.03 10.97 -2.71
C SER A 66 7.16 11.12 -1.46
N ALA A 67 7.68 11.76 -0.39
CA ALA A 67 6.94 11.98 0.84
C ALA A 67 5.89 13.10 0.71
N GLU A 68 6.23 14.22 0.06
CA GLU A 68 5.27 15.31 -0.18
C GLU A 68 4.21 14.91 -1.22
N ASP A 69 4.58 14.13 -2.24
CA ASP A 69 3.65 13.57 -3.21
C ASP A 69 2.67 12.58 -2.57
N LEU A 70 3.13 11.80 -1.58
CA LEU A 70 2.26 10.91 -0.79
C LEU A 70 1.27 11.71 0.06
N LYS A 71 1.74 12.71 0.82
CA LYS A 71 0.86 13.55 1.64
C LYS A 71 -0.22 14.24 0.80
N SER A 72 0.15 14.72 -0.38
CA SER A 72 -0.79 15.34 -1.32
C SER A 72 -1.81 14.33 -1.86
N PHE A 73 -1.35 13.11 -2.17
CA PHE A 73 -2.23 12.01 -2.55
C PHE A 73 -3.18 11.63 -1.42
N ASP A 74 -2.69 11.47 -0.19
CA ASP A 74 -3.51 11.10 0.98
C ASP A 74 -4.59 12.14 1.25
N ALA A 75 -4.22 13.43 1.19
CA ALA A 75 -5.15 14.53 1.36
C ALA A 75 -6.25 14.55 0.29
N GLU A 76 -5.95 14.14 -0.94
CA GLU A 76 -6.95 14.03 -2.01
C GLU A 76 -7.78 12.75 -1.88
N PHE A 77 -7.15 11.64 -1.49
CA PHE A 77 -7.78 10.33 -1.37
C PHE A 77 -8.93 10.32 -0.36
N VAL A 78 -8.76 11.05 0.76
CA VAL A 78 -9.77 11.17 1.82
C VAL A 78 -10.88 12.18 1.51
N LYS A 79 -10.80 12.93 0.39
CA LYS A 79 -11.88 13.84 -0.06
C LYS A 79 -13.00 13.03 -0.72
N VAL A 80 -13.69 12.26 0.09
CA VAL A 80 -14.88 11.49 -0.27
C VAL A 80 -16.05 11.93 0.59
N ASP A 81 -17.25 11.45 0.27
CA ASP A 81 -18.40 11.62 1.16
C ASP A 81 -18.18 10.89 2.51
N GLN A 82 -18.91 11.32 3.53
CA GLN A 82 -18.74 10.83 4.89
C GLN A 82 -18.98 9.31 5.03
N ALA A 83 -19.93 8.75 4.28
CA ALA A 83 -20.20 7.31 4.34
C ALA A 83 -19.02 6.51 3.79
N THR A 84 -18.52 6.90 2.61
CA THR A 84 -17.30 6.29 2.04
C THR A 84 -16.11 6.44 2.99
N LEU A 85 -15.95 7.59 3.66
CA LEU A 85 -14.85 7.79 4.62
C LEU A 85 -14.96 6.84 5.82
N PHE A 86 -16.17 6.63 6.35
CA PHE A 86 -16.38 5.66 7.43
C PHE A 86 -16.07 4.24 6.97
N ASP A 87 -16.51 3.85 5.77
CA ASP A 87 -16.23 2.52 5.23
C ASP A 87 -14.72 2.29 5.06
N LEU A 88 -13.95 3.29 4.62
CA LEU A 88 -12.49 3.21 4.51
C LEU A 88 -11.75 3.11 5.86
N ILE A 89 -12.38 3.55 6.96
CA ILE A 89 -11.79 3.49 8.30
C ILE A 89 -12.14 2.19 9.00
N LEU A 90 -13.36 1.68 8.77
CA LEU A 90 -13.88 0.50 9.45
C LEU A 90 -13.46 -0.82 8.81
N TYR A 91 -13.04 -0.80 7.54
CA TYR A 91 -12.70 -1.98 6.74
C TYR A 91 -11.31 -1.89 6.10
#